data_AF-A0AAE0CH53-F1
#
_entry.id   AF-A0AAE0CH53-F1
#
_cell.length_a   1.000
_cell.length_b   1.000
_cell.length_c   1.000
_cell.angle_alpha   90.00
_cell.angle_beta   90.00
_cell.angle_gamma   90.00
#
_symmetry.space_group_name_H-M   'P 1'
#
loop_
_entity.id
_entity.type
_entity.pdbx_description
1 polymer ?
#
loop_
_entity_poly.entity_id
_entity_poly.type
_entity_poly.pdbx_seq_one_letter_code
_entity_poly.pdbx_strand_id
1 'polypeptide(L)'
;MDKAARSYTELKYNRHIEELRNLYENAFNYVIEVGPHKWSHVHCPERRYRVMTTNVDKCINSCLKFARQMPMLTLAEFIRNMLQRWFYDRHRIA
;
A
#
# COMPACT_ATOMS: atom_id res chain seq x y z
N MET A 1 3.09 19.71 0.08
CA MET A 1 3.34 18.40 0.71
C MET A 1 2.42 17.30 0.19
N ASP A 2 1.09 17.39 0.39
CA ASP A 2 0.15 16.30 0.05
C ASP A 2 0.28 15.76 -1.39
N LYS A 3 0.41 16.66 -2.37
CA LYS A 3 0.56 16.29 -3.80
C LYS A 3 1.82 15.45 -4.06
N ALA A 4 2.96 15.81 -3.46
CA ALA A 4 4.20 15.05 -3.59
C ALA A 4 4.08 13.72 -2.84
N ALA A 5 3.58 13.73 -1.60
CA ALA A 5 3.43 12.54 -0.77
C ALA A 5 2.58 11.44 -1.44
N ARG A 6 1.47 11.84 -2.07
CA ARG A 6 0.50 10.94 -2.71
C ARG A 6 0.79 10.64 -4.19
N SER A 7 1.89 11.16 -4.73
CA SER A 7 2.28 10.86 -6.11
C SER A 7 2.58 9.37 -6.24
N TYR A 8 2.13 8.75 -7.34
CA TYR A 8 2.37 7.33 -7.63
C TYR A 8 3.50 7.10 -8.64
N THR A 9 4.00 8.17 -9.25
CA THR A 9 5.11 8.14 -10.21
C THR A 9 6.18 9.13 -9.81
N GLU A 10 7.43 8.76 -10.06
CA GLU A 10 8.60 9.57 -9.73
C GLU A 10 8.60 10.91 -10.48
N LEU A 11 8.13 10.92 -11.73
CA LEU A 11 7.96 12.15 -12.50
C LEU A 11 7.01 13.16 -11.83
N LYS A 12 5.85 12.71 -11.33
CA LYS A 12 4.88 13.59 -10.65
C LYS A 12 5.40 14.04 -9.30
N TYR A 13 6.05 13.13 -8.56
CA TYR A 13 6.71 13.45 -7.30
C TYR A 13 7.75 14.57 -7.49
N ASN A 14 8.69 14.41 -8.43
CA ASN A 14 9.75 15.37 -8.71
C ASN A 14 9.19 16.74 -9.08
N ARG A 15 8.15 16.79 -9.93
CA ARG A 15 7.48 18.04 -10.27
C ARG A 15 6.93 18.76 -9.04
N HIS A 16 6.22 18.05 -8.16
CA HIS A 16 5.61 18.65 -6.98
C HIS A 16 6.61 19.01 -5.88
N ILE A 17 7.73 18.27 -5.78
CA ILE A 17 8.81 18.61 -4.87
C ILE A 17 9.57 19.85 -5.34
N GLU A 18 9.78 20.01 -6.64
CA GLU A 18 10.43 21.19 -7.19
C GLU A 18 9.54 22.43 -7.08
N GLU A 19 8.23 22.29 -7.32
CA GLU A 19 7.24 23.35 -7.04
C GLU A 19 7.29 23.77 -5.56
N LEU A 20 7.40 22.83 -4.63
CA LEU A 20 7.53 23.11 -3.21
C LEU A 20 8.83 23.85 -2.88
N ARG A 21 9.96 23.42 -3.46
CA ARG A 21 11.26 24.05 -3.27
C ARG A 21 11.25 25.51 -3.69
N ASN A 22 10.68 25.79 -4.87
CA ASN A 22 10.60 27.14 -5.43
C ASN A 22 9.70 28.08 -4.61
N LEU A 23 8.64 27.56 -3.98
CA LEU A 23 7.72 28.36 -3.18
C LEU A 23 8.18 28.52 -1.73
N TYR A 24 8.75 27.46 -1.14
CA TYR A 24 9.03 27.37 0.29
C TYR A 24 10.29 26.54 0.55
N GLU A 25 11.46 27.15 0.35
CA GLU A 25 12.77 26.49 0.49
C GLU A 25 12.98 25.87 1.89
N ASN A 26 12.61 26.59 2.96
CA ASN A 26 12.71 26.07 4.33
C ASN A 26 11.85 24.82 4.55
N ALA A 27 10.63 24.81 4.00
CA ALA A 27 9.74 23.67 4.13
C ALA A 27 10.25 22.47 3.32
N PHE A 28 10.83 22.73 2.14
CA PHE A 28 11.51 21.70 1.33
C PHE A 28 12.66 21.06 2.10
N ASN A 29 13.56 21.87 2.67
CA ASN A 29 14.71 21.35 3.43
C ASN A 29 14.26 20.45 4.59
N TYR A 30 13.25 20.89 5.35
CA TYR A 30 12.68 20.10 6.43
C TYR A 30 12.15 18.73 5.96
N VAL A 31 11.36 18.68 4.88
CA VAL A 31 10.76 17.40 4.44
C VAL A 31 11.76 16.44 3.80
N ILE A 32 12.82 16.97 3.19
CA ILE A 32 13.93 16.14 2.71
C ILE A 32 14.71 15.56 3.90
N GLU A 33 14.97 16.36 4.94
CA GLU A 33 15.65 15.90 6.17
C GLU A 33 14.87 14.81 6.91
N VAL A 34 13.53 14.94 7.00
CA VAL A 34 12.66 13.90 7.58
C VAL A 34 12.84 12.55 6.86
N GLY A 35 13.16 12.58 5.56
CA GLY A 35 13.42 11.41 4.72
C GLY A 35 12.17 11.03 3.90
N PRO A 36 12.22 11.14 2.56
CA PRO A 36 11.08 10.84 1.67
C PRO A 36 10.49 9.44 1.84
N HIS A 37 11.29 8.45 2.23
CA HIS A 37 10.84 7.08 2.47
C HIS A 37 9.78 6.96 3.58
N LYS A 38 9.69 7.94 4.49
CA LYS A 38 8.72 7.94 5.61
C LYS A 38 7.36 8.50 5.23
N TRP A 39 7.27 9.31 4.18
CA TRP A 39 6.05 10.08 3.86
C TRP A 39 5.65 10.05 2.38
N SER A 40 6.55 9.71 1.47
CA SER A 40 6.27 9.62 0.03
C SER A 40 5.95 8.19 -0.37
N HIS A 41 4.85 8.02 -1.12
CA HIS A 41 4.45 6.73 -1.68
C HIS A 41 5.48 6.16 -2.66
N VAL A 42 6.15 7.01 -3.45
CA VAL A 42 7.14 6.57 -4.47
C VAL A 42 8.41 6.04 -3.82
N HIS A 43 8.81 6.62 -2.68
CA HIS A 43 10.06 6.27 -1.99
C HIS A 43 9.84 5.33 -0.80
N CYS A 44 8.61 4.90 -0.52
CA CYS A 44 8.33 3.96 0.57
C CYS A 44 8.85 2.56 0.19
N PRO A 45 9.79 1.98 0.96
CA PRO A 45 10.41 0.69 0.64
C PRO A 45 9.40 -0.46 0.73
N GLU A 46 8.47 -0.38 1.67
CA GLU A 46 7.32 -1.26 1.68
C GLU A 46 6.27 -0.69 0.75
N ARG A 47 5.85 -1.45 -0.27
CA ARG A 47 4.67 -1.15 -1.09
C ARG A 47 3.37 -1.26 -0.26
N ARG A 48 3.29 -0.57 0.89
CA ARG A 48 2.19 -0.63 1.88
C ARG A 48 0.83 -0.32 1.28
N TYR A 49 0.79 0.40 0.16
CA TYR A 49 -0.46 0.85 -0.46
C TYR A 49 -0.59 0.53 -1.95
N ARG A 50 0.20 -0.42 -2.49
CA ARG A 50 -0.13 -1.00 -3.81
C ARG A 50 -1.23 -2.05 -3.70
N VAL A 51 -2.24 -1.77 -2.90
CA VAL A 51 -3.52 -2.47 -2.97
C VAL A 51 -4.43 -1.48 -3.66
N MET A 52 -4.46 -1.55 -5.00
CA MET A 52 -5.55 -0.95 -5.75
C MET A 52 -6.85 -1.46 -5.13
N THR A 53 -7.69 -0.54 -4.68
CA THR A 53 -8.94 -0.74 -3.92
C THR A 53 -10.01 -1.57 -4.66
N THR A 54 -9.72 -2.10 -5.85
CA THR A 54 -10.63 -2.87 -6.70
C THR A 54 -10.20 -4.32 -6.93
N ASN A 55 -9.10 -4.77 -6.32
CA ASN A 55 -8.64 -6.15 -6.49
C ASN A 55 -8.78 -7.01 -5.24
N VAL A 56 -9.11 -6.44 -4.08
CA VAL A 56 -9.31 -7.25 -2.87
C VAL A 56 -10.64 -7.99 -2.96
N ASP A 57 -11.72 -7.28 -3.28
CA ASP A 57 -13.04 -7.84 -3.53
C ASP A 57 -13.02 -8.83 -4.72
N LYS A 58 -12.32 -8.51 -5.82
CA LYS A 58 -12.19 -9.41 -6.96
C LYS A 58 -11.33 -10.63 -6.66
N CYS A 59 -10.21 -10.47 -5.95
CA CYS A 59 -9.36 -11.60 -5.53
C CYS A 59 -10.13 -12.51 -4.56
N ILE A 60 -10.82 -11.93 -3.58
CA ILE A 60 -11.68 -12.66 -2.65
C ILE A 60 -12.79 -13.38 -3.41
N ASN A 61 -13.52 -12.70 -4.31
CA ASN A 61 -14.59 -13.33 -5.08
C ASN A 61 -14.07 -14.42 -6.03
N SER A 62 -12.85 -14.27 -6.56
CA SER A 62 -12.16 -15.29 -7.36
C SER A 62 -11.79 -16.53 -6.53
N CYS A 63 -11.17 -16.33 -5.36
CA CYS A 63 -10.87 -17.40 -4.41
C CYS A 63 -12.14 -18.11 -3.91
N LEU A 64 -13.21 -17.35 -3.66
CA LEU A 64 -14.48 -17.87 -3.18
C LEU A 64 -15.36 -18.48 -4.28
N LYS A 65 -15.06 -18.23 -5.56
CA LYS A 65 -15.87 -18.74 -6.69
C LYS A 65 -16.01 -20.26 -6.65
N PHE A 66 -14.92 -20.96 -6.33
CA PHE A 66 -14.90 -22.42 -6.19
C PHE A 66 -15.47 -22.89 -4.85
N ALA A 67 -15.27 -22.09 -3.80
CA ALA A 67 -15.71 -22.45 -2.45
C ALA A 67 -17.22 -22.23 -2.20
N ARG A 68 -17.93 -21.51 -3.08
CA ARG A 68 -19.41 -21.44 -3.06
C ARG A 68 -20.10 -22.79 -3.30
N GLN A 69 -19.39 -23.77 -3.85
CA GLN A 69 -19.89 -25.14 -4.04
C GLN A 69 -19.54 -26.06 -2.86
N MET A 70 -18.80 -25.56 -1.86
CA MET A 70 -18.42 -26.33 -0.68
C MET A 70 -19.40 -26.12 0.49
N PRO A 71 -19.53 -27.08 1.41
CA PRO A 71 -20.25 -26.88 2.66
C PRO A 71 -19.72 -25.65 3.41
N MET A 72 -20.62 -24.85 4.01
CA MET A 72 -20.25 -23.60 4.69
C MET A 72 -19.12 -23.76 5.71
N LEU A 73 -19.06 -24.91 6.37
CA LEU A 73 -17.99 -25.27 7.31
C LEU A 73 -16.61 -25.36 6.64
N THR A 74 -16.52 -26.04 5.51
CA THR A 74 -15.27 -26.18 4.74
C THR A 74 -14.78 -24.85 4.21
N LEU A 75 -15.70 -23.98 3.76
CA LEU A 75 -15.37 -22.63 3.33
C LEU A 75 -14.83 -21.77 4.49
N ALA A 76 -15.48 -21.83 5.66
CA ALA A 76 -15.04 -21.09 6.84
C ALA A 76 -13.64 -21.55 7.31
N GLU A 77 -13.36 -22.85 7.28
CA GLU A 77 -12.04 -23.40 7.61
C GLU A 77 -10.96 -22.95 6.60
N PHE A 78 -11.29 -22.93 5.31
CA PHE A 78 -10.38 -22.43 4.28
C PHE A 78 -10.02 -20.96 4.48
N ILE A 79 -11.02 -20.10 4.71
CA ILE A 79 -10.80 -18.66 4.99
C ILE A 79 -9.95 -18.50 6.26
N ARG A 80 -10.26 -19.25 7.33
CA ARG A 80 -9.51 -19.19 8.59
C ARG A 80 -8.03 -19.53 8.38
N ASN A 81 -7.74 -20.63 7.70
CA ASN A 81 -6.36 -21.06 7.41
C ASN A 81 -5.61 -20.03 6.55
N MET A 82 -6.28 -19.46 5.54
CA MET A 82 -5.70 -18.41 4.69
C MET A 82 -5.32 -17.17 5.51
N LEU A 83 -6.23 -16.68 6.36
CA LEU A 83 -5.99 -15.51 7.21
C LEU A 83 -4.89 -15.77 8.24
N GLN A 84 -4.92 -16.92 8.92
CA GLN A 84 -3.88 -17.31 9.89
C GLN A 84 -2.49 -17.31 9.27
N ARG A 85 -2.35 -17.90 8.07
CA ARG A 85 -1.07 -17.90 7.34
C ARG A 85 -0.64 -16.50 6.94
N TRP A 86 -1.56 -15.68 6.44
CA TRP A 86 -1.25 -14.30 6.05
C TRP A 86 -0.77 -13.44 7.22
N PHE A 87 -1.43 -13.54 8.38
CA PHE A 87 -1.00 -12.84 9.59
C PHE A 87 0.32 -13.36 10.14
N TYR A 88 0.55 -14.68 10.08
CA TYR A 88 1.81 -15.30 10.48
C TYR A 88 2.99 -14.82 9.62
N ASP A 89 2.83 -14.82 8.29
CA ASP A 89 3.86 -14.34 7.37
C ASP A 89 4.15 -12.85 7.57
N ARG A 90 3.12 -12.02 7.80
CA ARG A 90 3.30 -10.60 8.13
C ARG A 90 4.06 -10.37 9.43
N HIS A 91 3.82 -11.16 10.48
CA HIS A 91 4.55 -11.04 11.75
C HIS A 91 6.00 -11.52 11.67
N ARG A 92 6.34 -12.38 10.70
CA ARG A 92 7.72 -12.85 10.48
C ARG A 92 8.59 -11.92 9.63
N ILE A 93 7.96 -11.06 8.83
CA ILE A 93 8.64 -10.13 7.92
C ILE A 93 8.84 -8.76 8.59
N ALA A 94 8.13 -8.48 9.69
CA ALA A 94 8.34 -7.33 10.57
C ALA A 94 9.45 -7.61 11.59
#